data_AF-A0A420YM62-F1
#
_entry.id   AF-A0A420YM62-F1
#
_cell.length_a   1.000
_cell.length_b   1.000
_cell.length_c   1.000
_cell.angle_alpha   90.00
_cell.angle_beta   90.00
_cell.angle_gamma   90.00
#
_symmetry.space_group_name_H-M   'P 1'
#
loop_
_entity.id
_entity.type
_entity.pdbx_description
1 polymer ?
#
loop_
_entity_poly.entity_id
_entity_poly.type
_entity_poly.pdbx_seq_one_letter_code
_entity_poly.pdbx_strand_id
1 'polypeptide(L)'
;MSAPQSDAFKKAVVDSKKLTSKPSNEDLLELYALYKVGTGEDFSSASKPGMFDLKGKAKYNAWQKVVDDGVSVTDAQEKYVALVERLKESCGFDENKQPEAVGA
;
A
#
# COMPACT_ATOMS: atom_id res chain seq x y z
N MET A 1 16.91 -9.02 -3.83
CA MET A 1 16.06 -9.60 -4.90
C MET A 1 14.62 -9.34 -4.47
N SER A 2 13.90 -8.44 -5.13
CA SER A 2 12.47 -8.21 -4.82
C SER A 2 11.67 -9.49 -5.06
N ALA A 3 10.67 -9.72 -4.22
CA ALA A 3 9.86 -10.93 -4.29
C ALA A 3 9.02 -10.97 -5.58
N PRO A 4 8.63 -12.18 -6.08
CA PRO A 4 7.78 -12.28 -7.26
C PRO A 4 6.43 -11.61 -7.00
N GLN A 5 6.13 -10.59 -7.80
CA GLN A 5 4.87 -9.86 -7.76
C GLN A 5 3.85 -10.46 -8.71
N SER A 6 2.69 -10.84 -8.20
CA SER A 6 1.55 -11.26 -9.01
C SER A 6 1.07 -10.15 -9.95
N ASP A 7 0.54 -10.53 -11.12
CA ASP A 7 -0.06 -9.59 -12.08
C ASP A 7 -1.26 -8.85 -11.48
N ALA A 8 -2.06 -9.53 -10.65
CA ALA A 8 -3.16 -8.93 -9.91
C ALA A 8 -2.68 -7.80 -8.98
N PHE A 9 -1.59 -8.01 -8.24
CA PHE A 9 -1.01 -6.98 -7.39
C PHE A 9 -0.49 -5.79 -8.20
N LYS A 10 0.26 -6.03 -9.28
CA LYS A 10 0.74 -4.95 -10.16
C LYS A 10 -0.42 -4.12 -10.72
N LYS A 11 -1.49 -4.80 -11.16
CA LYS A 11 -2.72 -4.14 -11.62
C LYS A 11 -3.37 -3.33 -10.50
N ALA A 12 -3.53 -3.90 -9.31
CA ALA A 12 -4.08 -3.20 -8.14
C ALA A 12 -3.25 -1.96 -7.76
N VAL A 13 -1.92 -2.01 -7.87
CA VAL A 13 -1.03 -0.87 -7.60
C VAL A 13 -1.24 0.26 -8.60
N VAL A 14 -1.49 -0.07 -9.86
CA VAL A 14 -1.85 0.92 -10.88
C VAL A 14 -3.25 1.46 -10.59
N ASP A 15 -4.19 0.57 -10.28
CA ASP A 15 -5.59 0.92 -10.07
C ASP A 15 -5.81 1.80 -8.83
N SER A 16 -5.03 1.59 -7.76
CA SER A 16 -5.09 2.42 -6.55
C SER A 16 -4.73 3.88 -6.83
N LYS A 17 -3.92 4.15 -7.87
CA LYS A 17 -3.60 5.52 -8.32
C LYS A 17 -4.68 6.13 -9.22
N LYS A 18 -5.60 5.31 -9.73
CA LYS A 18 -6.71 5.72 -10.60
C LYS A 18 -8.02 5.91 -9.83
N LEU A 19 -8.00 5.79 -8.51
CA LEU A 19 -9.16 6.08 -7.68
C LEU A 19 -9.60 7.54 -7.88
N THR A 20 -10.91 7.73 -8.01
CA THR A 20 -11.49 9.06 -8.26
C THR A 20 -11.51 9.89 -6.99
N SER A 21 -11.81 9.25 -5.86
CA SER A 21 -11.77 9.88 -4.54
C SER A 21 -10.54 9.43 -3.76
N LYS A 22 -10.09 10.30 -2.85
CA LYS A 22 -8.99 10.01 -1.94
C LYS A 22 -9.44 8.99 -0.87
N PRO A 23 -8.75 7.85 -0.73
CA PRO A 23 -8.99 6.91 0.38
C PRO A 23 -8.76 7.55 1.74
N SER A 24 -9.27 6.92 2.80
CA SER A 24 -9.01 7.37 4.16
C SER A 24 -7.53 7.25 4.48
N ASN A 25 -7.04 8.05 5.43
CA ASN A 25 -5.64 7.95 5.85
C ASN A 25 -5.27 6.52 6.31
N GLU A 26 -6.19 5.83 6.97
CA GLU A 26 -6.00 4.44 7.40
C GLU A 26 -5.80 3.49 6.20
N ASP A 27 -6.67 3.59 5.18
CA ASP A 27 -6.54 2.81 3.95
C ASP A 27 -5.20 3.08 3.24
N LEU A 28 -4.77 4.34 3.20
CA LEU A 28 -3.48 4.72 2.61
C LEU A 28 -2.29 4.12 3.39
N LEU A 29 -2.39 4.05 4.71
CA LEU A 29 -1.37 3.44 5.56
C LEU A 29 -1.33 1.92 5.39
N GLU A 30 -2.49 1.29 5.25
CA GLU A 30 -2.61 -0.16 5.04
C GLU A 30 -2.11 -0.56 3.64
N LEU A 31 -2.52 0.17 2.59
CA LEU A 31 -1.96 0.03 1.24
C LEU A 31 -0.44 0.15 1.25
N TYR A 32 0.09 1.16 1.95
CA TYR A 32 1.54 1.34 2.07
C TYR A 32 2.20 0.13 2.73
N ALA A 33 1.71 -0.31 3.89
CA ALA A 33 2.26 -1.42 4.64
C ALA A 33 2.27 -2.73 3.82
N LEU A 34 1.12 -3.08 3.24
CA LEU A 34 0.95 -4.26 2.40
C LEU A 34 1.81 -4.19 1.15
N TYR A 35 1.97 -3.02 0.53
CA TYR A 35 2.84 -2.85 -0.62
C TYR A 35 4.31 -3.11 -0.28
N LYS A 36 4.80 -2.59 0.86
CA LYS A 36 6.19 -2.80 1.30
C LYS A 36 6.47 -4.28 1.55
N VAL A 37 5.57 -4.98 2.23
CA VAL A 37 5.73 -6.43 2.46
C VAL A 37 5.56 -7.23 1.17
N GLY A 38 4.55 -6.92 0.35
CA GLY A 38 4.25 -7.61 -0.91
C GLY A 38 5.30 -7.39 -2.01
N THR A 39 6.13 -6.36 -1.90
CA THR A 39 7.31 -6.15 -2.76
C THR A 39 8.56 -6.89 -2.24
N GLY A 40 8.48 -7.46 -1.04
CA GLY A 40 9.60 -8.08 -0.34
C GLY A 40 10.60 -7.06 0.20
N GLU A 41 10.17 -5.83 0.52
CA GLU A 41 11.04 -4.90 1.24
C GLU A 41 11.23 -5.34 2.68
N ASP A 42 12.48 -5.23 3.15
CA ASP A 42 12.84 -5.59 4.51
C ASP A 42 12.54 -4.43 5.47
N PHE A 43 11.78 -4.73 6.51
CA PHE A 43 11.40 -3.74 7.52
C PHE A 43 12.60 -3.17 8.28
N SER A 44 13.70 -3.91 8.43
CA SER A 44 14.92 -3.41 9.07
C SER A 44 15.57 -2.28 8.28
N SER A 45 15.27 -2.17 6.99
CA SER A 45 15.69 -1.04 6.16
C SER A 45 14.81 0.21 6.34
N ALA A 46 13.68 0.08 7.06
CA ALA A 46 12.82 1.20 7.37
C ALA A 46 13.50 2.15 8.35
N SER A 47 13.72 3.40 7.94
CA SER A 47 14.23 4.42 8.85
C SER A 47 13.21 4.74 9.93
N LYS A 48 13.63 4.64 11.19
CA LYS A 48 12.76 4.97 12.32
C LYS A 48 12.43 6.46 12.27
N PRO A 49 11.14 6.84 12.18
CA PRO A 49 10.75 8.23 12.04
C PRO A 49 11.08 9.02 13.31
N GLY A 50 11.42 10.30 13.13
CA GLY A 50 11.74 11.20 14.24
C GLY A 50 10.53 11.47 15.15
N MET A 51 10.77 11.94 16.37
CA MET A 51 9.73 12.17 17.40
C MET A 51 8.59 13.10 16.93
N PHE A 52 8.87 14.01 16.00
CA PHE A 52 7.91 14.98 15.45
C PHE A 52 7.24 14.53 14.14
N ASP A 53 7.66 13.41 13.54
CA ASP A 53 7.08 12.90 12.29
C ASP A 53 5.94 11.92 12.55
N LEU A 54 4.75 12.46 12.85
CA LEU A 54 3.55 11.66 13.12
C LEU A 54 3.12 10.84 11.91
N LYS A 55 3.30 11.36 10.69
CA LYS A 55 2.91 10.65 9.45
C LYS A 55 3.87 9.51 9.15
N GLY A 56 5.17 9.75 9.25
CA GLY A 56 6.18 8.70 9.14
C GLY A 56 6.00 7.63 10.21
N LYS A 57 5.71 8.02 11.45
CA LYS A 57 5.41 7.09 12.54
C LYS A 57 4.20 6.22 12.26
N ALA A 58 3.12 6.78 11.71
CA ALA A 58 1.95 6.00 11.32
C ALA A 58 2.28 4.97 10.22
N LYS A 59 3.03 5.37 9.18
CA LYS A 59 3.48 4.46 8.10
C LYS A 59 4.37 3.35 8.63
N TYR A 60 5.32 3.71 9.50
CA TYR A 60 6.23 2.77 10.13
C TYR A 60 5.47 1.76 10.99
N ASN A 61 4.55 2.24 11.84
CA ASN A 61 3.72 1.36 12.67
C ASN A 61 2.81 0.44 11.83
N ALA A 62 2.21 0.96 10.75
CA ALA A 62 1.36 0.14 9.87
C ALA A 62 2.18 -0.97 9.21
N TRP A 63 3.37 -0.65 8.69
CA TRP A 63 4.26 -1.64 8.11
C TRP A 63 4.75 -2.64 9.16
N GLN A 64 5.15 -2.15 10.34
CA GLN A 64 5.58 -2.98 11.45
C GLN A 64 4.51 -3.99 11.82
N LYS A 65 3.24 -3.55 11.94
CA LYS A 65 2.11 -4.41 12.29
C LYS A 65 1.97 -5.58 11.30
N VAL A 66 2.04 -5.32 10.00
CA VAL A 66 1.95 -6.38 8.97
C VAL A 66 3.11 -7.39 9.08
N VAL A 67 4.30 -6.91 9.47
CA VAL A 67 5.49 -7.75 9.67
C VAL A 67 5.40 -8.57 10.96
N ASP A 68 4.96 -7.95 12.06
CA ASP A 68 4.69 -8.61 13.35
C ASP A 68 3.57 -9.67 13.22
N ASP A 69 2.56 -9.41 12.39
CA ASP A 69 1.51 -10.36 12.03
C ASP A 69 2.04 -11.57 11.20
N GLY A 70 3.32 -11.55 10.81
CA GLY A 70 3.93 -12.63 10.04
C GLY A 70 3.37 -12.79 8.62
N VAL A 71 2.82 -11.70 8.06
CA VAL A 71 2.19 -11.74 6.73
C VAL A 71 3.24 -12.02 5.66
N SER A 72 3.03 -13.08 4.89
CA SER A 72 3.92 -13.44 3.79
C SER A 72 3.80 -12.45 2.63
N VAL A 73 4.78 -12.44 1.72
CA VAL A 73 4.72 -11.62 0.51
C VAL A 73 3.42 -11.89 -0.27
N THR A 74 3.03 -13.16 -0.41
CA THR A 74 1.84 -13.58 -1.15
C THR A 74 0.57 -13.08 -0.46
N ASP A 75 0.45 -13.30 0.85
CA ASP A 75 -0.69 -12.82 1.63
C ASP A 75 -0.82 -11.29 1.57
N ALA A 76 0.31 -10.57 1.64
CA ALA A 76 0.33 -9.12 1.54
C ALA A 76 -0.18 -8.64 0.18
N GLN A 77 0.19 -9.34 -0.90
CA GLN A 77 -0.30 -9.05 -2.25
C GLN A 77 -1.81 -9.30 -2.35
N GLU A 78 -2.31 -10.42 -1.84
CA GLU A 78 -3.74 -10.76 -1.86
C GLU A 78 -4.57 -9.75 -1.06
N LYS A 79 -4.14 -9.41 0.16
CA LYS A 79 -4.76 -8.38 0.98
C LYS A 79 -4.75 -7.01 0.30
N TYR A 80 -3.66 -6.67 -0.38
CA TYR A 80 -3.57 -5.40 -1.12
C TYR A 80 -4.58 -5.35 -2.26
N VAL A 81 -4.72 -6.42 -3.03
CA VAL A 81 -5.71 -6.51 -4.12
C VAL A 81 -7.12 -6.33 -3.55
N ALA A 82 -7.47 -7.08 -2.50
CA ALA A 82 -8.78 -6.98 -1.86
C ALA A 82 -9.08 -5.57 -1.32
N LEU A 83 -8.08 -4.91 -0.72
CA LEU A 83 -8.22 -3.54 -0.23
C LEU A 83 -8.45 -2.56 -1.38
N VAL A 84 -7.68 -2.67 -2.47
CA VAL A 84 -7.89 -1.82 -3.65
C VAL A 84 -9.27 -2.05 -4.24
N GLU A 85 -9.75 -3.28 -4.37
CA GLU A 85 -11.09 -3.56 -4.89
C GLU A 85 -12.17 -2.89 -4.03
N ARG A 86 -12.09 -3.01 -2.70
CA ARG A 86 -12.98 -2.30 -1.78
C ARG A 86 -12.92 -0.77 -1.95
N LEU A 87 -11.72 -0.23 -2.16
CA LEU A 87 -11.54 1.20 -2.40
C LEU A 87 -12.11 1.63 -3.75
N LYS A 88 -12.10 0.79 -4.78
CA LYS A 88 -12.77 1.09 -6.04
C LYS A 88 -14.28 1.24 -5.84
N GLU A 89 -14.88 0.38 -5.03
CA GLU A 89 -16.31 0.43 -4.71
C GLU A 89 -16.66 1.66 -3.86
N SER A 90 -15.82 1.99 -2.88
CA SER A 90 -16.08 3.08 -1.93
C SER A 90 -15.72 4.47 -2.48
N CYS A 91 -14.54 4.61 -3.10
CA CYS A 91 -14.00 5.87 -3.59
C CYS A 91 -14.32 6.16 -5.05
N GLY A 92 -14.83 5.17 -5.78
CA GLY A 92 -14.96 5.19 -7.23
C GLY A 92 -13.62 4.92 -7.92
N PHE A 93 -13.70 4.24 -9.06
CA PHE A 93 -12.55 3.88 -9.89
C PHE A 93 -12.81 4.32 -11.32
N ASP A 94 -11.82 5.00 -11.90
CA ASP A 94 -11.88 5.42 -13.29
C ASP A 94 -10.70 4.80 -14.04
N GLU A 95 -10.97 3.79 -14.85
CA GLU A 95 -9.93 3.09 -15.62
C GLU A 95 -9.23 3.98 -16.66
N ASN A 96 -9.91 5.04 -17.10
CA ASN A 96 -9.45 6.01 -18.10
C ASN A 96 -8.68 7.17 -17.45
N LYS A 97 -8.78 7.36 -16.13
CA LYS A 97 -7.96 8.32 -15.40
C LYS A 97 -6.49 7.91 -15.53
N GLN A 98 -5.70 8.78 -16.16
CA GLN A 98 -4.25 8.63 -16.13
C GLN A 98 -3.79 8.79 -14.68
N PRO A 99 -2.88 7.92 -14.17
CA PRO A 99 -2.39 8.04 -12.81
C PRO A 99 -1.78 9.43 -12.65
N GLU A 100 -2.50 10.28 -11.91
CA GLU A 100 -2.08 11.65 -11.69
C GLU A 100 -0.72 11.57 -10.99
N ALA A 101 0.31 12.15 -11.60
CA ALA A 101 1.64 12.20 -11.02
C ALA A 101 1.54 13.13 -9.80
N VAL A 102 1.28 12.56 -8.62
CA VAL A 102 1.27 13.32 -7.37
C VAL A 102 2.71 13.78 -7.10
N GLY A 103 3.02 14.99 -7.56
CA GLY A 103 4.33 15.62 -7.45
C GLY A 103 4.56 16.66 -8.53
N ALA A 104 3.90 17.81 -8.41
CA ALA A 104 4.34 19.09 -8.97
C ALA A 104 4.47 20.09 -7.82
#